data_AF-A0A3C1IJ70-F1
#
_entry.id   AF-A0A3C1IJ70-F1
#
_cell.length_a   1.000
_cell.length_b   1.000
_cell.length_c   1.000
_cell.angle_alpha   90.00
_cell.angle_beta   90.00
_cell.angle_gamma   90.00
#
_symmetry.space_group_name_H-M   'P 1'
#
loop_
_entity.id
_entity.type
_entity.pdbx_description
1 polymer ?
#
loop_
_entity_poly.entity_id
_entity_poly.type
_entity_poly.pdbx_seq_one_letter_code
_entity_poly.pdbx_strand_id
1 'polypeptide(L)'
;MRNVTVWIWLLFVAAPGWAVDCAALKFRGQGYTACTVDVRHDDIRLFLRAPGAAPYGDFSALNAALAQQNLTLSFAMNAGMYHPDRSPVGYYVEQGMTQMRLLTRASGGNFGLLPNGVICVTDQTIEVIETLKFKARNLACRFASQSGPMLVIDGALHPRFLKDSRSRYIRNGVGMRAGGRQAIFVMSNSFVTLHEFASFFKDHIGVAQALYFDGNASRLFAPQLGRNDPGRRMGPIIGTVVPKP
;
A
#
# COMPACT_ATOMS: atom_id res chain seq x y z
N MET A 1 -63.50 -19.16 15.05
CA MET A 1 -62.33 -18.29 15.34
C MET A 1 -61.08 -19.18 15.34
N ARG A 2 -60.29 -19.21 14.26
CA ARG A 2 -59.02 -19.96 14.17
C ARG A 2 -57.93 -18.97 13.79
N ASN A 3 -56.94 -18.84 14.66
CA ASN A 3 -55.86 -17.86 14.59
C ASN A 3 -54.95 -18.12 13.39
N VAL A 4 -54.71 -17.08 12.59
CA VAL A 4 -53.72 -17.08 11.51
C VAL A 4 -52.38 -16.68 12.11
N THR A 5 -51.42 -17.59 12.14
CA THR A 5 -50.05 -17.31 12.57
C THR A 5 -49.26 -16.80 11.37
N VAL A 6 -48.96 -15.49 11.36
CA VAL A 6 -48.10 -14.86 10.35
C VAL A 6 -46.65 -15.06 10.76
N TRP A 7 -45.88 -15.76 9.92
CA TRP A 7 -44.44 -15.92 10.08
C TRP A 7 -43.72 -14.79 9.34
N ILE A 8 -43.13 -13.87 10.08
CA ILE A 8 -42.30 -12.80 9.52
C ILE A 8 -40.89 -13.38 9.30
N TRP A 9 -40.54 -13.62 8.04
CA TRP A 9 -39.17 -13.95 7.65
C TRP A 9 -38.33 -12.68 7.64
N LEU A 10 -37.46 -12.52 8.64
CA LEU A 10 -36.38 -11.53 8.61
C LEU A 10 -35.31 -11.97 7.60
N LEU A 11 -35.39 -11.41 6.39
CA LEU A 11 -34.30 -11.45 5.41
C LEU A 11 -33.14 -10.61 5.95
N PHE A 12 -32.13 -11.27 6.52
CA PHE A 12 -30.81 -10.67 6.70
C PHE A 12 -30.19 -10.47 5.32
N VAL A 13 -30.33 -9.26 4.78
CA VAL A 13 -29.50 -8.82 3.64
C VAL A 13 -28.10 -8.62 4.20
N ALA A 14 -27.24 -9.63 4.07
CA ALA A 14 -25.82 -9.48 4.31
C ALA A 14 -25.31 -8.46 3.28
N ALA A 15 -25.06 -7.23 3.72
CA ALA A 15 -24.43 -6.24 2.87
C ALA A 15 -23.09 -6.82 2.39
N PRO A 16 -22.79 -6.77 1.08
CA PRO A 16 -21.49 -7.19 0.58
C PRO A 16 -20.43 -6.24 1.17
N GLY A 17 -19.80 -6.66 2.27
CA GLY A 17 -18.64 -6.01 2.85
C GLY A 17 -17.39 -6.30 2.04
N TRP A 18 -17.33 -5.82 0.80
CA TRP A 18 -16.18 -5.95 -0.11
C TRP A 18 -15.40 -4.64 -0.15
N ALA A 19 -15.26 -3.98 0.99
CA ALA A 19 -14.46 -2.77 1.11
C ALA A 19 -13.29 -3.08 2.04
N VAL A 20 -12.09 -2.71 1.60
CA VAL A 20 -10.87 -2.72 2.41
C VAL A 20 -11.15 -2.05 3.74
N ASP A 21 -10.79 -2.71 4.84
CA ASP A 21 -11.00 -2.19 6.18
C ASP A 21 -9.95 -1.12 6.52
N CYS A 22 -10.38 0.14 6.48
CA CYS A 22 -9.59 1.31 6.82
C CYS A 22 -10.01 1.87 8.18
N ALA A 23 -9.04 2.07 9.08
CA ALA A 23 -9.27 2.61 10.40
C ALA A 23 -8.30 3.75 10.75
N ALA A 24 -8.79 4.69 11.57
CA ALA A 24 -7.95 5.70 12.22
C ALA A 24 -7.34 5.11 13.50
N LEU A 25 -6.01 5.21 13.63
CA LEU A 25 -5.25 4.69 14.76
C LEU A 25 -4.44 5.80 15.43
N LYS A 26 -4.08 5.60 16.70
CA LYS A 26 -3.21 6.51 17.46
C LYS A 26 -2.08 5.71 18.13
N PHE A 27 -0.88 6.25 18.08
CA PHE A 27 0.28 5.66 18.75
C PHE A 27 1.26 6.76 19.18
N ARG A 28 1.65 6.74 20.46
CA ARG A 28 2.57 7.73 21.07
C ARG A 28 2.21 9.19 20.71
N GLY A 29 0.93 9.51 20.76
CA GLY A 29 0.40 10.85 20.47
C GLY A 29 0.23 11.20 18.99
N GLN A 30 0.66 10.33 18.06
CA GLN A 30 0.52 10.55 16.62
C GLN A 30 -0.66 9.79 16.03
N GLY A 31 -1.34 10.40 15.06
CA GLY A 31 -2.44 9.78 14.32
C GLY A 31 -1.96 9.07 13.06
N TYR A 32 -2.60 7.95 12.74
CA TYR A 32 -2.35 7.15 11.55
C TYR A 32 -3.66 6.73 10.90
N THR A 33 -3.63 6.47 9.61
CA THR A 33 -4.70 5.75 8.92
C THR A 33 -4.12 4.44 8.40
N ALA A 34 -4.76 3.32 8.71
CA ALA A 34 -4.32 1.99 8.31
C ALA A 34 -5.43 1.28 7.55
N CYS A 35 -5.12 0.72 6.40
CA CYS A 35 -6.03 -0.04 5.54
C CYS A 35 -5.52 -1.47 5.36
N THR A 36 -6.32 -2.46 5.72
CA THR A 36 -5.96 -3.88 5.68
C THR A 36 -6.50 -4.53 4.42
N VAL A 37 -5.60 -5.11 3.63
CA VAL A 37 -5.92 -5.82 2.38
C VAL A 37 -5.65 -7.31 2.56
N ASP A 38 -6.61 -8.17 2.21
CA ASP A 38 -6.49 -9.63 2.15
C ASP A 38 -6.53 -10.11 0.70
N VAL A 39 -5.43 -10.69 0.23
CA VAL A 39 -5.27 -11.13 -1.17
C VAL A 39 -6.31 -12.16 -1.64
N ARG A 40 -7.01 -12.81 -0.70
CA ARG A 40 -8.07 -13.79 -1.02
C ARG A 40 -9.40 -13.15 -1.38
N HIS A 41 -9.62 -11.91 -0.96
CA HIS A 41 -10.91 -11.22 -1.12
C HIS A 41 -10.77 -9.91 -1.89
N ASP A 42 -9.63 -9.24 -1.76
CA ASP A 42 -9.38 -7.93 -2.33
C ASP A 42 -8.56 -8.02 -3.61
N ASP A 43 -9.05 -7.39 -4.68
CA ASP A 43 -8.30 -7.26 -5.93
C ASP A 43 -7.31 -6.10 -5.84
N ILE A 44 -6.17 -6.38 -5.21
CA ILE A 44 -5.05 -5.46 -5.13
C ILE A 44 -4.25 -5.43 -6.44
N ARG A 45 -3.94 -4.21 -6.91
CA ARG A 45 -3.24 -3.96 -8.16
C ARG A 45 -2.24 -2.81 -8.01
N LEU A 46 -1.25 -2.79 -8.89
CA LEU A 46 -0.43 -1.62 -9.16
C LEU A 46 -0.90 -0.95 -10.45
N PHE A 47 -0.80 0.37 -10.48
CA PHE A 47 -1.18 1.20 -11.61
C PHE A 47 -0.10 2.25 -11.86
N LEU A 48 0.41 2.33 -13.09
CA LEU A 48 1.27 3.42 -13.52
C LEU A 48 0.62 4.24 -14.63
N ARG A 49 0.24 3.59 -15.73
CA ARG A 49 -0.31 4.20 -16.94
C ARG A 49 -1.15 3.19 -17.72
N ALA A 50 -2.12 3.67 -18.50
CA ALA A 50 -2.74 2.84 -19.53
C ALA A 50 -1.73 2.54 -20.66
N PRO A 51 -1.89 1.44 -21.42
CA PRO A 51 -1.05 1.15 -22.57
C PRO A 51 -0.98 2.33 -23.55
N GLY A 52 0.24 2.77 -23.88
CA GLY A 52 0.48 3.91 -24.77
C GLY A 52 0.15 5.29 -24.20
N ALA A 53 -0.27 5.39 -22.94
CA ALA A 53 -0.69 6.65 -22.33
C ALA A 53 0.35 7.26 -21.38
N ALA A 54 0.15 8.52 -21.02
CA ALA A 54 0.85 9.15 -19.92
C ALA A 54 0.47 8.50 -18.56
N PRO A 55 1.34 8.60 -17.53
CA PRO A 55 1.00 8.16 -16.18
C PRO A 55 -0.30 8.77 -15.65
N TYR A 56 -1.09 7.99 -14.90
CA TYR A 56 -2.36 8.47 -14.31
C TYR A 56 -2.11 9.71 -13.44
N GLY A 57 -1.15 9.63 -12.53
CA GLY A 57 -0.70 10.75 -11.71
C GLY A 57 -1.58 11.08 -10.52
N ASP A 58 -2.86 10.70 -10.50
CA ASP A 58 -3.74 10.90 -9.36
C ASP A 58 -4.90 9.89 -9.34
N PHE A 59 -5.61 9.84 -8.21
CA PHE A 59 -6.73 8.92 -8.01
C PHE A 59 -7.95 9.24 -8.88
N SER A 60 -8.15 10.50 -9.29
CA SER A 60 -9.30 10.89 -10.11
C SER A 60 -9.13 10.37 -11.54
N ALA A 61 -7.96 10.58 -12.14
CA ALA A 61 -7.63 10.06 -13.46
C ALA A 61 -7.66 8.52 -13.47
N LEU A 62 -7.15 7.88 -12.41
CA LEU A 62 -7.21 6.42 -12.27
C LEU A 62 -8.66 5.91 -12.14
N ASN A 63 -9.48 6.51 -11.27
CA ASN A 63 -10.90 6.13 -11.14
C ASN A 63 -11.69 6.37 -12.43
N ALA A 64 -11.40 7.43 -13.19
CA ALA A 64 -12.04 7.67 -14.49
C ALA A 64 -11.71 6.55 -15.50
N ALA A 65 -10.46 6.07 -15.52
CA ALA A 65 -10.06 4.94 -16.35
C ALA A 65 -10.69 3.62 -15.88
N LEU A 66 -10.73 3.36 -14.56
CA LEU A 66 -11.37 2.18 -13.98
C LEU A 66 -12.89 2.15 -14.25
N ALA A 67 -13.54 3.31 -14.27
CA ALA A 67 -14.98 3.39 -14.54
C ALA A 67 -15.34 2.86 -15.95
N GLN A 68 -14.43 2.94 -16.92
CA GLN A 68 -14.62 2.35 -18.26
C GLN A 68 -14.67 0.81 -18.21
N GLN A 69 -14.23 0.20 -17.11
CA GLN A 69 -14.24 -1.24 -16.86
C GLN A 69 -15.30 -1.63 -15.81
N ASN A 70 -16.23 -0.72 -15.47
CA ASN A 70 -17.18 -0.88 -14.35
C ASN A 70 -16.49 -1.14 -13.00
N LEU A 71 -15.31 -0.55 -12.78
CA LEU A 71 -14.56 -0.64 -11.54
C LEU A 71 -14.38 0.74 -10.90
N THR A 72 -14.11 0.75 -9.59
CA THR A 72 -13.67 1.92 -8.82
C THR A 72 -12.66 1.50 -7.76
N LEU A 73 -11.80 2.42 -7.32
CA LEU A 73 -10.93 2.19 -6.17
C LEU A 73 -11.76 2.05 -4.88
N SER A 74 -11.45 1.05 -4.06
CA SER A 74 -11.92 0.94 -2.67
C SER A 74 -10.87 1.39 -1.65
N PHE A 75 -9.60 1.41 -2.06
CA PHE A 75 -8.45 1.95 -1.33
C PHE A 75 -7.32 2.24 -2.33
N ALA A 76 -6.54 3.31 -2.13
CA ALA A 76 -5.29 3.50 -2.87
C ALA A 76 -4.29 4.43 -2.17
N MET A 77 -3.00 4.27 -2.45
CA MET A 77 -1.95 5.24 -2.11
C MET A 77 -0.84 5.24 -3.16
N ASN A 78 0.03 6.25 -3.17
CA ASN A 78 1.28 6.15 -3.93
C ASN A 78 2.11 4.95 -3.44
N ALA A 79 2.73 4.23 -4.37
CA ALA A 79 3.63 3.12 -4.07
C ALA A 79 5.09 3.62 -4.07
N GLY A 80 6.02 2.83 -4.63
CA GLY A 80 7.45 3.17 -4.64
C GLY A 80 7.80 4.51 -5.28
N MET A 81 8.99 5.00 -4.95
CA MET A 81 9.52 6.27 -5.45
C MET A 81 9.60 6.31 -6.99
N TYR A 82 9.51 7.51 -7.53
CA TYR A 82 9.47 7.76 -8.96
C TYR A 82 10.37 8.94 -9.38
N HIS A 83 10.76 8.96 -10.64
CA HIS A 83 11.47 10.06 -11.30
C HIS A 83 10.53 11.23 -11.65
N PRO A 84 11.03 12.42 -12.02
CA PRO A 84 10.18 13.57 -12.38
C PRO A 84 9.14 13.28 -13.48
N ASP A 85 9.46 12.38 -14.41
CA ASP A 85 8.58 11.88 -15.47
C ASP A 85 7.54 10.84 -14.98
N ARG A 86 7.53 10.56 -13.67
CA ARG A 86 6.68 9.61 -12.95
C ARG A 86 6.99 8.14 -13.21
N SER A 87 8.09 7.82 -13.89
CA SER A 87 8.56 6.43 -14.00
C SER A 87 9.05 5.90 -12.65
N PRO A 88 8.86 4.60 -12.33
CA PRO A 88 9.36 4.00 -11.09
C PRO A 88 10.90 4.09 -11.03
N VAL A 89 11.45 4.39 -9.85
CA VAL A 89 12.92 4.41 -9.65
C VAL A 89 13.51 3.00 -9.70
N GLY A 90 12.84 2.04 -9.06
CA GLY A 90 13.31 0.66 -8.91
C GLY A 90 12.41 -0.36 -9.61
N TYR A 91 12.58 -1.63 -9.24
CA TYR A 91 11.78 -2.74 -9.77
C TYR A 91 10.30 -2.40 -9.81
N TYR A 92 9.69 -2.64 -10.97
CA TYR A 92 8.26 -2.45 -11.15
C TYR A 92 7.70 -3.51 -12.07
N VAL A 93 6.68 -4.21 -11.58
CA VAL A 93 5.92 -5.22 -12.34
C VAL A 93 4.45 -4.83 -12.32
N GLU A 94 3.85 -4.79 -13.50
CA GLU A 94 2.42 -4.56 -13.68
C GLU A 94 1.85 -5.71 -14.52
N GLN A 95 0.90 -6.47 -13.96
CA GLN A 95 0.28 -7.62 -14.62
C GLN A 95 1.30 -8.66 -15.12
N GLY A 96 2.29 -8.98 -14.30
CA GLY A 96 3.36 -9.94 -14.61
C GLY A 96 4.44 -9.41 -15.55
N MET A 97 4.26 -8.22 -16.14
CA MET A 97 5.24 -7.60 -17.03
C MET A 97 6.18 -6.69 -16.25
N THR A 98 7.49 -7.00 -16.30
CA THR A 98 8.51 -6.14 -15.71
C THR A 98 8.72 -4.90 -16.58
N GLN A 99 8.42 -3.73 -16.04
CA GLN A 99 8.65 -2.45 -16.71
C GLN A 99 9.93 -1.75 -16.24
N MET A 100 10.39 -2.04 -15.01
CA MET A 100 11.64 -1.50 -14.47
C MET A 100 12.43 -2.60 -13.75
N ARG A 101 13.75 -2.56 -13.89
CA ARG A 101 14.66 -3.57 -13.34
C ARG A 101 14.87 -3.41 -11.83
N LEU A 102 15.23 -4.51 -11.17
CA LEU A 102 15.62 -4.51 -9.76
C LEU A 102 16.95 -3.76 -9.54
N LEU A 103 16.97 -2.88 -8.54
CA LEU A 103 18.16 -2.13 -8.14
C LEU A 103 18.70 -2.66 -6.79
N THR A 104 19.88 -3.26 -6.80
CA THR A 104 20.47 -3.87 -5.59
C THR A 104 21.56 -3.03 -4.94
N ARG A 105 21.97 -1.93 -5.57
CA ARG A 105 23.04 -1.04 -5.07
C ARG A 105 22.43 0.17 -4.39
N ALA A 106 23.16 0.71 -3.42
CA ALA A 106 22.80 1.97 -2.79
C ALA A 106 22.75 3.10 -3.83
N SER A 107 21.90 4.09 -3.57
CA SER A 107 21.75 5.30 -4.37
C SER A 107 21.47 6.50 -3.45
N GLY A 108 21.14 7.66 -4.02
CA GLY A 108 20.77 8.84 -3.23
C GLY A 108 19.37 8.73 -2.59
N GLY A 109 19.17 9.52 -1.53
CA GLY A 109 17.86 9.66 -0.87
C GLY A 109 17.39 8.40 -0.12
N ASN A 110 16.11 8.37 0.21
CA ASN A 110 15.50 7.29 0.99
C ASN A 110 15.54 5.93 0.24
N PHE A 111 15.44 5.93 -1.09
CA PHE A 111 15.50 4.70 -1.89
C PHE A 111 16.84 3.95 -1.70
N GLY A 112 17.94 4.70 -1.62
CA GLY A 112 19.28 4.16 -1.44
C GLY A 112 19.68 3.94 0.02
N LEU A 113 18.78 4.21 0.97
CA LEU A 113 18.98 3.90 2.39
C LEU A 113 18.78 2.39 2.61
N LEU A 114 19.84 1.62 2.32
CA LEU A 114 19.83 0.16 2.45
C LEU A 114 19.77 -0.31 3.92
N PRO A 115 19.09 -1.45 4.20
CA PRO A 115 18.32 -2.28 3.27
C PRO A 115 17.01 -1.62 2.79
N ASN A 116 16.71 -1.81 1.51
CA ASN A 116 15.44 -1.45 0.86
C ASN A 116 14.69 -2.73 0.48
N GLY A 117 13.49 -2.64 -0.10
CA GLY A 117 12.66 -3.83 -0.29
C GLY A 117 11.68 -3.74 -1.44
N VAL A 118 10.97 -4.84 -1.64
CA VAL A 118 9.97 -5.05 -2.67
C VAL A 118 8.68 -5.47 -1.99
N ILE A 119 7.57 -4.80 -2.33
CA ILE A 119 6.26 -5.43 -2.20
C ILE A 119 6.02 -6.28 -3.45
N CYS A 120 5.74 -7.56 -3.28
CA CYS A 120 5.44 -8.53 -4.33
C CYS A 120 4.06 -9.12 -4.08
N VAL A 121 3.14 -8.91 -5.01
CA VAL A 121 1.78 -9.45 -4.96
C VAL A 121 1.69 -10.59 -5.96
N THR A 122 1.31 -11.76 -5.49
CA THR A 122 0.91 -12.93 -6.29
C THR A 122 -0.59 -13.12 -6.18
N ASP A 123 -1.13 -14.22 -6.70
CA ASP A 123 -2.55 -14.55 -6.53
C ASP A 123 -2.86 -15.10 -5.13
N GLN A 124 -1.83 -15.46 -4.34
CA GLN A 124 -1.99 -16.09 -3.04
C GLN A 124 -1.35 -15.31 -1.89
N THR A 125 -0.44 -14.38 -2.19
CA THR A 125 0.35 -13.67 -1.18
C THR A 125 0.63 -12.22 -1.54
N ILE A 126 0.62 -11.34 -0.54
CA ILE A 126 1.24 -10.01 -0.56
C ILE A 126 2.48 -10.09 0.33
N GLU A 127 3.65 -10.13 -0.29
CA GLU A 127 4.92 -10.22 0.40
C GLU A 127 5.64 -8.88 0.47
N VAL A 128 6.14 -8.53 1.65
CA VAL A 128 7.10 -7.44 1.83
C VAL A 128 8.45 -8.06 2.17
N ILE A 129 9.45 -7.83 1.33
CA ILE A 129 10.71 -8.56 1.39
C ILE A 129 11.90 -7.64 1.07
N GLU A 130 13.01 -7.82 1.81
CA GLU A 130 14.27 -7.14 1.54
C GLU A 130 14.80 -7.50 0.13
N THR A 131 15.35 -6.52 -0.58
CA THR A 131 15.70 -6.61 -2.01
C THR A 131 16.66 -7.75 -2.36
N LEU A 132 17.72 -8.00 -1.59
CA LEU A 132 18.65 -9.09 -1.86
C LEU A 132 18.02 -10.45 -1.59
N LYS A 133 17.21 -10.57 -0.52
CA LYS A 133 16.39 -11.77 -0.26
C LYS A 133 15.38 -12.03 -1.39
N PHE A 134 14.73 -10.98 -1.90
CA PHE A 134 13.81 -11.07 -3.05
C PHE A 134 14.52 -11.63 -4.28
N LYS A 135 15.69 -11.07 -4.61
CA LYS A 135 16.51 -11.54 -5.73
C LYS A 135 16.89 -13.02 -5.58
N ALA A 136 17.28 -13.45 -4.39
CA ALA A 136 17.67 -14.83 -4.13
C ALA A 136 16.49 -15.81 -4.26
N ARG A 137 15.28 -15.40 -3.86
CA ARG A 137 14.07 -16.23 -3.97
C ARG A 137 13.49 -16.29 -5.38
N ASN A 138 13.83 -15.33 -6.26
CA ASN A 138 13.38 -15.25 -7.65
C ASN A 138 11.84 -15.41 -7.80
N LEU A 139 11.08 -14.66 -6.99
CA LEU A 139 9.62 -14.73 -6.97
C LEU A 139 9.03 -14.14 -8.26
N ALA A 140 8.04 -14.82 -8.83
CA ALA A 140 7.21 -14.30 -9.91
C ALA A 140 6.03 -13.54 -9.31
N CYS A 141 6.03 -12.21 -9.44
CA CYS A 141 4.95 -11.36 -8.94
C CYS A 141 3.97 -11.01 -10.07
N ARG A 142 2.67 -11.00 -9.76
CA ARG A 142 1.65 -10.36 -10.62
C ARG A 142 1.81 -8.84 -10.60
N PHE A 143 2.11 -8.29 -9.42
CA PHE A 143 2.46 -6.88 -9.24
C PHE A 143 3.65 -6.75 -8.31
N ALA A 144 4.57 -5.85 -8.60
CA ALA A 144 5.68 -5.55 -7.69
C ALA A 144 6.10 -4.09 -7.75
N SER A 145 6.49 -3.56 -6.59
CA SER A 145 7.09 -2.23 -6.49
C SER A 145 8.25 -2.27 -5.52
N GLN A 146 9.44 -1.94 -6.00
CA GLN A 146 10.60 -1.70 -5.15
C GLN A 146 10.54 -0.29 -4.58
N SER A 147 10.85 -0.19 -3.30
CA SER A 147 10.97 1.08 -2.60
C SER A 147 11.98 0.96 -1.46
N GLY A 148 12.19 2.03 -0.72
CA GLY A 148 13.08 2.00 0.42
C GLY A 148 12.98 3.25 1.28
N PRO A 149 13.39 3.17 2.55
CA PRO A 149 14.00 2.02 3.22
C PRO A 149 13.00 0.92 3.61
N MET A 150 13.50 -0.29 3.91
CA MET A 150 12.75 -1.22 4.78
C MET A 150 12.55 -0.53 6.14
N LEU A 151 11.34 -0.56 6.67
CA LEU A 151 10.99 0.00 7.97
C LEU A 151 11.29 -0.99 9.09
N VAL A 152 10.83 -2.23 8.91
CA VAL A 152 11.04 -3.35 9.83
C VAL A 152 11.59 -4.52 9.04
N ILE A 153 12.63 -5.16 9.56
CA ILE A 153 13.35 -6.27 8.93
C ILE A 153 13.50 -7.36 9.98
N ASP A 154 12.85 -8.50 9.75
CA ASP A 154 12.89 -9.66 10.66
C ASP A 154 12.53 -9.27 12.11
N GLY A 155 11.58 -8.34 12.27
CA GLY A 155 11.12 -7.82 13.57
C GLY A 155 11.98 -6.72 14.19
N ALA A 156 13.12 -6.36 13.58
CA ALA A 156 13.98 -5.26 14.01
C ALA A 156 13.71 -3.98 13.22
N LEU A 157 13.88 -2.81 13.84
CA LEU A 157 13.87 -1.54 13.10
C LEU A 157 15.09 -1.45 12.19
N HIS A 158 14.95 -0.71 11.10
CA HIS A 158 16.07 -0.40 10.22
C HIS A 158 17.25 0.23 10.99
N PRO A 159 18.49 -0.27 10.81
CA PRO A 159 19.63 0.09 11.66
C PRO A 159 20.08 1.55 11.49
N ARG A 160 19.72 2.20 10.36
CA ARG A 160 20.11 3.59 10.08
C ARG A 160 19.10 4.63 10.57
N PHE A 161 18.02 4.22 11.23
CA PHE A 161 17.03 5.18 11.74
C PHE A 161 17.49 5.81 13.04
N LEU A 162 17.73 7.13 12.98
CA LEU A 162 18.06 7.94 14.14
C LEU A 162 16.78 8.26 14.92
N LYS A 163 16.79 7.99 16.24
CA LYS A 163 15.71 8.36 17.16
C LYS A 163 15.43 9.87 17.12
N ASP A 164 16.51 10.66 17.12
CA ASP A 164 16.46 12.13 17.18
C ASP A 164 16.55 12.78 15.80
N SER A 165 16.12 12.07 14.75
CA SER A 165 16.12 12.62 13.39
C SER A 165 15.27 13.89 13.29
N ARG A 166 15.80 14.92 12.62
CA ARG A 166 15.05 16.13 12.28
C ARG A 166 14.21 15.99 11.01
N SER A 167 14.39 14.89 10.26
CA SER A 167 13.65 14.62 9.02
C SER A 167 12.24 14.14 9.34
N ARG A 168 11.28 15.07 9.33
CA ARG A 168 9.86 14.79 9.59
C ARG A 168 9.04 15.03 8.33
N TYR A 169 8.24 14.04 7.94
CA TYR A 169 7.37 14.07 6.76
C TYR A 169 6.05 13.37 7.08
N ILE A 170 5.01 13.62 6.29
CA ILE A 170 3.93 12.65 6.14
C ILE A 170 4.52 11.43 5.45
N ARG A 171 4.27 10.23 5.99
CA ARG A 171 4.89 9.00 5.53
C ARG A 171 3.84 7.96 5.23
N ASN A 172 4.06 7.20 4.16
CA ASN A 172 3.31 5.99 3.88
C ASN A 172 4.21 4.78 3.71
N GLY A 173 3.61 3.62 3.90
CA GLY A 173 4.30 2.34 3.81
C GLY A 173 3.33 1.18 3.97
N VAL A 174 3.88 -0.02 3.90
CA VAL A 174 3.13 -1.27 3.97
C VAL A 174 3.82 -2.25 4.88
N GLY A 175 3.05 -2.93 5.73
CA GLY A 175 3.50 -4.01 6.58
C GLY A 175 2.84 -5.32 6.18
N MET A 176 3.58 -6.42 6.21
CA MET A 176 3.05 -7.75 5.90
C MET A 176 2.70 -8.51 7.18
N ARG A 177 1.49 -9.08 7.26
CA ARG A 177 1.10 -10.02 8.33
C ARG A 177 1.76 -11.39 8.12
N ALA A 178 1.93 -12.15 9.20
CA ALA A 178 2.49 -13.50 9.12
C ALA A 178 1.74 -14.36 8.10
N GLY A 179 2.49 -15.12 7.28
CA GLY A 179 1.95 -15.95 6.21
C GLY A 179 1.59 -15.20 4.91
N GLY A 180 1.76 -13.88 4.84
CA GLY A 180 1.69 -13.12 3.59
C GLY A 180 0.30 -13.02 2.96
N ARG A 181 -0.77 -13.42 3.65
CA ARG A 181 -2.14 -13.29 3.10
C ARG A 181 -2.68 -11.87 3.20
N GLN A 182 -2.20 -11.12 4.18
CA GLN A 182 -2.67 -9.77 4.47
C GLN A 182 -1.52 -8.77 4.52
N ALA A 183 -1.79 -7.57 4.04
CA ALA A 183 -0.91 -6.43 4.18
C ALA A 183 -1.67 -5.23 4.77
N ILE A 184 -0.98 -4.43 5.56
CA ILE A 184 -1.52 -3.25 6.21
C ILE A 184 -0.80 -2.05 5.63
N PHE A 185 -1.54 -1.25 4.87
CA PHE A 185 -1.08 -0.02 4.27
C PHE A 185 -1.34 1.13 5.23
N VAL A 186 -0.31 1.89 5.56
CA VAL A 186 -0.39 2.94 6.60
C VAL A 186 0.05 4.27 6.01
N MET A 187 -0.66 5.32 6.41
CA MET A 187 -0.23 6.71 6.27
C MET A 187 -0.24 7.41 7.63
N SER A 188 0.82 8.15 7.95
CA SER A 188 0.79 9.05 9.11
C SER A 188 -0.12 10.25 8.82
N ASN A 189 -0.90 10.69 9.81
CA ASN A 189 -1.75 11.87 9.70
C ASN A 189 -1.01 13.15 10.16
N SER A 190 0.22 13.00 10.65
CA SER A 190 1.12 14.07 11.08
C SER A 190 2.57 13.80 10.66
N PHE A 191 3.40 14.83 10.77
CA PHE A 191 4.81 14.78 10.43
C PHE A 191 5.61 13.91 11.41
N VAL A 192 6.15 12.79 10.93
CA VAL A 192 6.89 11.80 11.72
C VAL A 192 8.28 11.53 11.15
N THR A 193 9.20 11.09 12.01
CA THR A 193 10.51 10.57 11.57
C THR A 193 10.35 9.15 11.00
N LEU A 194 11.37 8.66 10.28
CA LEU A 194 11.41 7.25 9.88
C LEU A 194 11.41 6.32 11.09
N HIS A 195 12.10 6.70 12.17
CA HIS A 195 12.14 5.92 13.41
C HIS A 195 10.73 5.80 14.04
N GLU A 196 10.01 6.92 14.18
CA GLU A 196 8.65 6.94 14.72
C GLU A 196 7.70 6.11 13.84
N PHE A 197 7.77 6.27 12.51
CA PHE A 197 6.92 5.54 11.57
C PHE A 197 7.21 4.04 11.57
N ALA A 198 8.48 3.63 11.61
CA ALA A 198 8.86 2.23 11.70
C ALA A 198 8.49 1.62 13.06
N SER A 199 8.62 2.39 14.14
CA SER A 199 8.15 1.98 15.48
C SER A 199 6.66 1.69 15.49
N PHE A 200 5.84 2.43 14.73
CA PHE A 200 4.42 2.13 14.59
C PHE A 200 4.19 0.73 13.99
N PHE A 201 4.86 0.40 12.87
CA PHE A 201 4.75 -0.93 12.28
C PHE A 201 5.23 -2.04 13.22
N LYS A 202 6.36 -1.84 13.89
CA LYS A 202 6.96 -2.85 14.77
C LYS A 202 6.20 -3.01 16.09
N ASP A 203 6.01 -1.92 16.81
CA ASP A 203 5.56 -1.94 18.21
C ASP A 203 4.04 -1.89 18.34
N HIS A 204 3.31 -1.31 17.37
CA HIS A 204 1.86 -1.20 17.42
C HIS A 204 1.17 -2.21 16.50
N ILE A 205 1.55 -2.26 15.22
CA ILE A 205 0.94 -3.22 14.27
C ILE A 205 1.48 -4.64 14.50
N GLY A 206 2.75 -4.78 14.91
CA GLY A 206 3.36 -6.05 15.25
C GLY A 206 3.80 -6.87 14.03
N VAL A 207 4.24 -6.22 12.94
CA VAL A 207 4.71 -6.92 11.73
C VAL A 207 6.23 -7.09 11.71
N ALA A 208 6.68 -8.22 11.16
CA ALA A 208 8.11 -8.53 11.04
C ALA A 208 8.77 -7.91 9.80
N GLN A 209 7.98 -7.61 8.76
CA GLN A 209 8.44 -6.94 7.54
C GLN A 209 7.55 -5.73 7.27
N ALA A 210 8.18 -4.58 7.06
CA ALA A 210 7.50 -3.39 6.61
C ALA A 210 8.40 -2.57 5.69
N LEU A 211 7.80 -1.90 4.72
CA LEU A 211 8.47 -1.17 3.65
C LEU A 211 7.92 0.24 3.55
N TYR A 212 8.82 1.21 3.43
CA TYR A 212 8.48 2.60 3.15
C TYR A 212 8.23 2.82 1.66
N PHE A 213 7.23 3.63 1.33
CA PHE A 213 6.94 4.03 -0.05
C PHE A 213 7.57 5.39 -0.41
N ASP A 214 6.82 6.48 -0.38
CA ASP A 214 7.33 7.81 -0.71
C ASP A 214 6.66 8.92 0.12
N GLY A 215 7.48 9.75 0.76
CA GLY A 215 7.04 10.77 1.72
C GLY A 215 6.97 12.19 1.19
N ASN A 216 7.52 12.49 0.02
CA ASN A 216 7.36 13.83 -0.56
C ASN A 216 6.04 13.96 -1.36
N ALA A 217 5.32 12.85 -1.52
CA ALA A 217 4.07 12.77 -2.27
C ALA A 217 3.06 11.76 -1.66
N SER A 218 3.18 11.49 -0.35
CA SER A 218 2.25 10.61 0.38
C SER A 218 0.81 11.09 0.24
N ARG A 219 -0.03 10.34 -0.47
CA ARG A 219 -1.48 10.57 -0.63
C ARG A 219 -2.27 9.28 -0.43
N LEU A 220 -3.42 9.37 0.24
CA LEU A 220 -4.32 8.26 0.51
C LEU A 220 -5.72 8.53 -0.05
N PHE A 221 -6.27 7.51 -0.70
CA PHE A 221 -7.68 7.39 -1.06
C PHE A 221 -8.29 6.28 -0.21
N ALA A 222 -9.20 6.64 0.67
CA ALA A 222 -9.90 5.74 1.58
C ALA A 222 -11.37 6.21 1.70
N PRO A 223 -12.24 5.85 0.73
CA PRO A 223 -13.63 6.32 0.68
C PRO A 223 -14.46 5.89 1.88
N GLN A 224 -14.16 4.73 2.50
CA GLN A 224 -14.80 4.29 3.75
C GLN A 224 -14.63 5.30 4.89
N LEU A 225 -13.53 6.08 4.86
CA LEU A 225 -13.25 7.15 5.82
C LEU A 225 -13.55 8.55 5.27
N GLY A 226 -14.17 8.66 4.09
CA GLY A 226 -14.39 9.93 3.41
C GLY A 226 -13.09 10.66 3.01
N ARG A 227 -11.97 9.94 2.87
CA ARG A 227 -10.65 10.53 2.65
C ARG A 227 -10.20 10.41 1.19
N ASN A 228 -9.80 11.54 0.61
CA ASN A 228 -9.15 11.62 -0.70
C ASN A 228 -8.12 12.75 -0.66
N ASP A 229 -6.84 12.39 -0.47
CA ASP A 229 -5.81 13.39 -0.28
C ASP A 229 -5.44 14.10 -1.60
N PRO A 230 -5.49 15.45 -1.64
CA PRO A 230 -4.99 16.22 -2.76
C PRO A 230 -3.46 16.21 -2.77
N GLY A 231 -2.85 16.62 -3.89
CA GLY A 231 -1.42 16.84 -3.93
C GLY A 231 -0.84 16.72 -5.33
N ARG A 232 0.49 16.66 -5.40
CA ARG A 232 1.23 16.56 -6.66
C ARG A 232 0.88 15.28 -7.40
N ARG A 233 1.10 15.30 -8.72
CA ARG A 233 1.02 14.10 -9.55
C ARG A 233 2.05 13.07 -9.08
N MET A 234 1.63 11.82 -8.98
CA MET A 234 2.39 10.67 -8.47
C MET A 234 2.87 9.78 -9.62
N GLY A 235 3.80 8.87 -9.33
CA GLY A 235 4.15 7.75 -10.21
C GLY A 235 3.28 6.54 -9.91
N PRO A 236 3.89 5.38 -9.56
CA PRO A 236 3.16 4.19 -9.17
C PRO A 236 2.09 4.44 -8.09
N ILE A 237 0.91 3.89 -8.31
CA ILE A 237 -0.19 3.85 -7.34
C ILE A 237 -0.47 2.38 -7.03
N ILE A 238 -0.62 2.04 -5.75
CA ILE A 238 -1.10 0.74 -5.30
C ILE A 238 -2.48 0.90 -4.69
N GLY A 239 -3.40 0.00 -5.00
CA GLY A 239 -4.75 0.08 -4.50
C GLY A 239 -5.56 -1.16 -4.81
N THR A 240 -6.75 -1.22 -4.23
CA THR A 240 -7.74 -2.27 -4.48
C THR A 240 -8.88 -1.72 -5.31
N VAL A 241 -9.44 -2.57 -6.16
CA VAL A 241 -10.60 -2.23 -6.98
C VAL A 241 -11.80 -3.08 -6.63
N VAL A 242 -12.99 -2.50 -6.80
CA VAL A 242 -14.29 -3.14 -6.60
C VAL A 242 -15.20 -2.79 -7.78
N PRO A 243 -16.25 -3.59 -8.05
CA PRO A 243 -17.29 -3.18 -8.98
C PRO A 243 -17.83 -1.79 -8.63
N LYS A 244 -18.00 -0.96 -9.66
CA LYS A 244 -18.64 0.34 -9.49
C LYS A 244 -20.11 0.13 -9.10
N PRO A 245 -20.59 0.78 -8.02
CA PRO A 245 -22.00 0.74 -7.64
C PRO A 245 -22.94 1.29 -8.72
#